data_AF-A0A663N3P3-F1
#
_entry.id   AF-A0A663N3P3-F1
#
_cell.length_a   1.000
_cell.length_b   1.000
_cell.length_c   1.000
_cell.angle_alpha   90.00
_cell.angle_beta   90.00
_cell.angle_gamma   90.00
#
_symmetry.space_group_name_H-M   'P 1'
#
loop_
_entity.id
_entity.type
_entity.pdbx_description
1 polymer ?
#
loop_
_entity_poly.entity_id
_entity_poly.type
_entity_poly.pdbx_seq_one_letter_code
_entity_poly.pdbx_strand_id
1 'polypeptide(L)'
;MLHRWLEVHDARHTGEAGTCGLRPTAAADDTSHVVGGRDAQAGGWPWIVSIQDTRRRGTGHVCEGSLISPQWVLTAAHCFTEARHITRWRVVVGATSLPQPGPESQVRSVKQLLVHEEYNKISQSNDIALLQLDEPVRCSDSIQLACVPDASLKVSELTTCYISGWGTTMARERNGPASTPPLSTTTTGS
;
A
#
# COMPACT_ATOMS: atom_id res chain seq x y z
N MET A 1 18.51 -9.07 2.99
CA MET A 1 18.26 -9.10 1.53
C MET A 1 17.37 -7.95 1.08
N LEU A 2 16.23 -7.69 1.72
CA LEU A 2 15.34 -6.57 1.41
C LEU A 2 16.06 -5.19 1.42
N HIS A 3 16.87 -4.92 2.45
CA HIS A 3 17.66 -3.69 2.52
C HIS A 3 18.63 -3.52 1.36
N ARG A 4 19.35 -4.59 0.96
CA ARG A 4 20.30 -4.55 -0.15
C ARG A 4 19.58 -4.38 -1.50
N TRP A 5 18.40 -4.96 -1.63
CA TRP A 5 17.56 -4.81 -2.82
C TRP A 5 16.92 -3.41 -2.92
N LEU A 6 16.53 -2.80 -1.79
CA LEU A 6 16.11 -1.40 -1.72
C LEU A 6 17.26 -0.39 -1.93
N GLU A 7 18.49 -0.76 -1.50
CA GLU A 7 19.72 0.03 -1.71
C GLU A 7 20.17 0.02 -3.17
N VAL A 8 20.15 -1.14 -3.84
CA VAL A 8 20.52 -1.25 -5.27
C VAL A 8 19.58 -0.43 -6.16
N HIS A 9 18.34 -0.21 -5.72
CA HIS A 9 17.32 0.53 -6.48
C HIS A 9 17.05 1.95 -5.95
N ASP A 10 17.98 2.52 -5.19
CA ASP A 10 18.00 3.91 -4.74
C ASP A 10 16.66 4.40 -4.13
N ALA A 11 16.14 3.63 -3.18
CA ALA A 11 15.04 4.07 -2.32
C ALA A 11 15.51 4.91 -1.11
N ARG A 12 16.79 5.36 -1.09
CA ARG A 12 17.37 6.17 0.00
C ARG A 12 17.76 7.57 -0.48
N HIS A 13 17.11 8.57 0.12
CA HIS A 13 17.46 9.98 0.22
C HIS A 13 18.79 10.46 -0.36
N THR A 14 18.70 11.34 -1.36
CA THR A 14 19.55 12.54 -1.44
C THR A 14 18.67 13.77 -1.28
N GLY A 15 18.63 14.32 -0.06
CA GLY A 15 17.95 15.58 0.27
C GLY A 15 16.83 15.43 1.29
N GLU A 16 17.09 15.94 2.49
CA GLU A 16 16.19 16.08 3.65
C GLU A 16 15.79 14.77 4.34
N ALA A 17 16.05 14.68 5.65
CA ALA A 17 15.64 13.55 6.49
C ALA A 17 14.11 13.50 6.55
N GLY A 18 13.49 12.76 5.63
CA GLY A 18 12.04 12.67 5.49
C GLY A 18 11.46 11.87 6.65
N THR A 19 10.59 12.50 7.45
CA THR A 19 9.81 11.83 8.47
C THR A 19 8.90 10.75 7.85
N CYS A 20 8.96 9.52 8.36
CA CYS A 20 8.10 8.39 7.97
C CYS A 20 7.31 7.88 9.19
N GLY A 21 6.28 7.06 8.94
CA GLY A 21 5.50 6.39 9.99
C GLY A 21 4.52 7.30 10.74
N LEU A 22 4.32 8.53 10.27
CA LEU A 22 3.39 9.48 10.89
C LEU A 22 1.96 9.23 10.41
N ARG A 23 1.01 9.29 11.36
CA ARG A 23 -0.44 9.25 11.10
C ARG A 23 -1.10 10.53 11.64
N PRO A 24 -0.95 11.68 10.96
CA PRO A 24 -1.35 12.99 11.50
C PRO A 24 -2.84 13.08 11.86
N THR A 25 -3.69 12.35 11.15
CA THR A 25 -5.14 12.36 11.37
C THR A 25 -5.64 11.25 12.29
N ALA A 26 -4.79 10.29 12.69
CA ALA A 26 -5.21 9.26 13.63
C ALA A 26 -5.43 9.89 15.00
N ALA A 27 -6.68 9.96 15.46
CA ALA A 27 -6.98 10.38 16.82
C ALA A 27 -6.27 9.48 17.83
N ALA A 28 -5.90 10.02 19.00
CA ALA A 28 -5.20 9.34 20.10
C ALA A 28 -5.98 8.16 20.74
N ASP A 29 -7.05 7.66 20.10
CA ASP A 29 -8.00 6.68 20.62
C ASP A 29 -7.97 5.36 19.81
N ASP A 30 -6.75 4.86 19.57
CA ASP A 30 -6.49 3.60 18.83
C ASP A 30 -6.40 2.37 19.75
N THR A 31 -7.14 2.37 20.88
CA THR A 31 -7.10 1.34 21.92
C THR A 31 -8.19 0.27 21.81
N SER A 32 -9.07 0.30 20.81
CA SER A 32 -10.09 -0.75 20.65
C SER A 32 -9.64 -1.84 19.67
N HIS A 33 -9.36 -3.03 20.23
CA HIS A 33 -9.18 -4.26 19.45
C HIS A 33 -10.52 -4.63 18.79
N VAL A 34 -10.61 -4.45 17.47
CA VAL A 34 -11.81 -4.85 16.70
C VAL A 34 -11.44 -5.92 15.68
N VAL A 35 -11.97 -7.13 15.91
CA VAL A 35 -11.93 -8.26 14.98
C VAL A 35 -13.09 -8.10 13.98
N GLY A 36 -12.80 -8.08 12.67
CA GLY A 36 -13.81 -7.89 11.60
C GLY A 36 -13.70 -6.57 10.82
N GLY A 37 -12.82 -5.68 11.28
CA GLY A 37 -12.51 -4.40 10.64
C GLY A 37 -13.50 -3.28 10.92
N ARG A 38 -13.01 -2.04 10.95
CA ARG A 38 -13.82 -0.80 10.95
C ARG A 38 -13.44 0.05 9.76
N ASP A 39 -14.35 0.91 9.30
CA ASP A 39 -14.01 1.93 8.31
C ASP A 39 -12.84 2.77 8.82
N ALA A 40 -11.82 2.92 7.98
CA ALA A 40 -10.66 3.73 8.30
C ALA A 40 -11.04 5.21 8.22
N GLN A 41 -10.60 5.98 9.20
CA GLN A 41 -10.69 7.43 9.15
C GLN A 41 -9.94 7.97 7.92
N ALA A 42 -10.43 9.06 7.34
CA ALA A 42 -9.71 9.77 6.28
C ALA A 42 -8.28 10.14 6.73
N GLY A 43 -7.28 9.78 5.92
CA GLY A 43 -5.86 9.92 6.25
C GLY A 43 -5.34 8.98 7.35
N GLY A 44 -6.18 8.09 7.89
CA GLY A 44 -5.82 7.23 9.02
C GLY A 44 -4.72 6.21 8.69
N TRP A 45 -4.49 5.91 7.41
CA TRP A 45 -3.38 5.07 6.92
C TRP A 45 -2.71 5.76 5.72
N PRO A 46 -1.93 6.82 5.97
CA PRO A 46 -1.56 7.78 4.93
C PRO A 46 -0.53 7.26 3.91
N TRP A 47 0.08 6.10 4.17
CA TRP A 47 0.99 5.43 3.24
C TRP A 47 0.32 4.35 2.39
N ILE A 48 -0.94 3.96 2.68
CA ILE A 48 -1.59 2.93 1.88
C ILE A 48 -1.93 3.44 0.49
N VAL A 49 -1.69 2.61 -0.52
CA VAL A 49 -1.94 2.95 -1.91
C VAL A 49 -2.80 1.89 -2.58
N SER A 50 -3.63 2.32 -3.53
CA SER A 50 -4.40 1.45 -4.41
C SER A 50 -3.67 1.30 -5.74
N ILE A 51 -3.28 0.08 -6.07
CA ILE A 51 -2.67 -0.28 -7.35
C ILE A 51 -3.78 -0.72 -8.29
N GLN A 52 -3.85 -0.08 -9.47
CA GLN A 52 -4.96 -0.24 -10.39
C GLN A 52 -4.51 -0.63 -11.80
N ASP A 53 -5.22 -1.57 -12.43
CA ASP A 53 -5.13 -1.87 -13.86
C ASP A 53 -6.27 -1.14 -14.59
N THR A 54 -5.90 -0.16 -15.40
CA THR A 54 -6.83 0.70 -16.17
C THR A 54 -7.71 -0.07 -17.17
N ARG A 55 -7.42 -1.35 -17.45
CA ARG A 55 -8.29 -2.21 -18.28
C ARG A 55 -9.48 -2.79 -17.54
N ARG A 56 -9.41 -2.87 -16.21
CA ARG A 56 -10.49 -3.42 -15.40
C ARG A 56 -11.63 -2.40 -15.30
N ARG A 57 -12.87 -2.89 -15.25
CA ARG A 57 -14.05 -2.04 -15.04
C ARG A 57 -14.09 -1.54 -13.59
N GLY A 58 -14.84 -0.46 -13.36
CA GLY A 58 -14.99 0.14 -12.03
C GLY A 58 -13.75 0.93 -11.61
N THR A 59 -13.34 0.79 -10.35
CA THR A 59 -12.15 1.49 -9.80
C THR A 59 -10.84 0.99 -10.42
N GLY A 60 -10.85 -0.22 -10.98
CA GLY A 60 -9.65 -0.87 -11.51
C GLY A 60 -8.70 -1.41 -10.43
N HIS A 61 -9.09 -1.36 -9.15
CA HIS A 61 -8.27 -1.86 -8.03
C HIS A 61 -7.89 -3.34 -8.21
N VAL A 62 -6.61 -3.63 -7.98
CA VAL A 62 -6.04 -4.99 -8.07
C VAL A 62 -5.39 -5.38 -6.75
N CYS A 63 -4.56 -4.50 -6.20
CA CYS A 63 -3.78 -4.76 -5.00
C CYS A 63 -3.55 -3.48 -4.21
N GLU A 64 -3.09 -3.64 -2.99
CA GLU A 64 -2.55 -2.59 -2.15
C GLU A 64 -1.01 -2.50 -2.22
N GLY A 65 -0.48 -1.39 -1.74
CA GLY A 65 0.94 -1.21 -1.48
C GLY A 65 1.18 -0.17 -0.40
N SER A 66 2.45 0.06 -0.06
CA SER A 66 2.88 1.08 0.88
C SER A 66 3.82 2.07 0.21
N LEU A 67 3.53 3.35 0.31
CA LEU A 67 4.41 4.44 -0.13
C LEU A 67 5.61 4.51 0.81
N ILE A 68 6.80 4.11 0.36
CA ILE A 68 8.02 4.08 1.20
C ILE A 68 8.97 5.25 0.92
N SER A 69 8.76 5.94 -0.20
CA SER A 69 9.35 7.23 -0.52
C SER A 69 8.40 8.00 -1.44
N PRO A 70 8.63 9.31 -1.71
CA PRO A 70 7.75 10.06 -2.60
C PRO A 70 7.56 9.45 -3.98
N GLN A 71 8.50 8.62 -4.47
CA GLN A 71 8.44 8.04 -5.81
C GLN A 71 8.49 6.50 -5.83
N TRP A 72 8.45 5.85 -4.67
CA TRP A 72 8.54 4.39 -4.56
C TRP A 72 7.42 3.79 -3.71
N VAL A 73 6.78 2.77 -4.27
CA VAL A 73 5.76 1.95 -3.60
C VAL A 73 6.29 0.54 -3.42
N LEU A 74 6.22 0.02 -2.21
CA LEU A 74 6.45 -1.39 -1.88
C LEU A 74 5.13 -2.17 -1.98
N THR A 75 5.15 -3.34 -2.60
CA THR A 75 3.98 -4.19 -2.78
C THR A 75 4.39 -5.65 -2.97
N ALA A 76 3.44 -6.54 -3.23
CA ALA A 76 3.67 -7.94 -3.48
C ALA A 76 3.96 -8.20 -4.97
N ALA A 77 4.81 -9.19 -5.26
CA ALA A 77 5.13 -9.60 -6.62
C ALA A 77 3.94 -10.29 -7.31
N HIS A 78 3.15 -11.05 -6.56
CA HIS A 78 2.02 -11.82 -7.10
C HIS A 78 0.98 -10.94 -7.80
N CYS A 79 0.86 -9.67 -7.38
CA CYS A 79 0.01 -8.66 -7.99
C CYS A 79 0.26 -8.46 -9.48
N PHE A 80 1.47 -8.78 -9.96
CA PHE A 80 1.92 -8.52 -11.33
C PHE A 80 2.15 -9.79 -12.16
N THR A 81 1.73 -10.96 -11.68
CA THR A 81 1.88 -12.23 -12.41
C THR A 81 1.24 -12.22 -13.80
N GLU A 82 0.16 -11.45 -13.98
CA GLU A 82 -0.52 -11.25 -15.28
C GLU A 82 -0.22 -9.87 -15.92
N ALA A 83 0.71 -9.09 -15.37
CA ALA A 83 1.02 -7.75 -15.85
C ALA A 83 1.80 -7.81 -17.17
N ARG A 84 1.13 -7.53 -18.28
CA ARG A 84 1.76 -7.52 -19.63
C ARG A 84 2.33 -6.17 -20.05
N HIS A 85 1.74 -5.07 -19.56
CA HIS A 85 2.12 -3.71 -19.94
C HIS A 85 2.09 -2.79 -18.73
N ILE A 86 3.26 -2.34 -18.27
CA ILE A 86 3.38 -1.51 -17.07
C ILE A 86 2.70 -0.14 -17.23
N THR A 87 2.66 0.38 -18.46
CA THR A 87 2.02 1.66 -18.83
C THR A 87 0.51 1.71 -18.55
N ARG A 88 -0.12 0.58 -18.27
CA ARG A 88 -1.56 0.49 -17.94
C ARG A 88 -1.82 0.50 -16.44
N TRP A 89 -0.77 0.49 -15.63
CA TRP A 89 -0.86 0.49 -14.18
C TRP A 89 -0.71 1.90 -13.64
N ARG A 90 -1.54 2.20 -12.64
CA ARG A 90 -1.47 3.45 -11.90
C ARG A 90 -1.60 3.18 -10.42
N VAL A 91 -1.09 4.12 -9.64
CA VAL A 91 -1.20 4.14 -8.19
C VAL A 91 -2.08 5.32 -7.79
N VAL A 92 -3.04 5.07 -6.91
CA VAL A 92 -3.85 6.10 -6.25
C VAL A 92 -3.44 6.16 -4.78
N VAL A 93 -3.05 7.34 -4.30
CA VAL A 93 -2.64 7.60 -2.92
C VAL A 93 -3.56 8.62 -2.27
N GLY A 94 -3.66 8.60 -0.94
CA GLY A 94 -4.46 9.57 -0.17
C GLY A 94 -5.98 9.39 -0.27
N ALA A 95 -6.44 8.25 -0.77
CA ALA A 95 -7.86 7.93 -0.89
C ALA A 95 -8.36 7.11 0.30
N THR A 96 -9.59 7.37 0.75
CA THR A 96 -10.32 6.46 1.66
C THR A 96 -11.39 5.68 0.90
N SER A 97 -11.99 6.28 -0.13
CA SER A 97 -12.95 5.64 -1.04
C SER A 97 -12.40 5.65 -2.46
N LEU A 98 -12.30 4.50 -3.12
CA LEU A 98 -11.75 4.43 -4.49
C LEU A 98 -12.70 4.90 -5.59
N PRO A 99 -14.03 4.72 -5.49
CA PRO A 99 -14.97 5.34 -6.44
C PRO A 99 -14.95 6.87 -6.40
N GLN A 100 -14.64 7.46 -5.24
CA GLN A 100 -14.54 8.91 -5.02
C GLN A 100 -13.31 9.23 -4.17
N PRO A 101 -12.10 9.24 -4.75
CA PRO A 101 -10.82 9.37 -4.04
C PRO A 101 -10.66 10.62 -3.16
N GLY A 102 -11.43 11.67 -3.41
CA GLY A 102 -11.35 12.94 -2.69
C GLY A 102 -10.27 13.89 -3.23
N PRO A 103 -10.30 15.17 -2.80
CA PRO A 103 -9.46 16.23 -3.37
C PRO A 103 -7.97 16.10 -3.03
N GLU A 104 -7.64 15.49 -1.88
CA GLU A 104 -6.25 15.28 -1.45
C GLU A 104 -5.57 14.08 -2.13
N SER A 105 -6.35 13.27 -2.87
CA SER A 105 -5.80 12.09 -3.53
C SER A 105 -4.93 12.46 -4.73
N GLN A 106 -3.88 11.68 -4.94
CA GLN A 106 -2.99 11.83 -6.09
C GLN A 106 -2.95 10.53 -6.88
N VAL A 107 -2.86 10.67 -8.20
CA VAL A 107 -2.73 9.54 -9.13
C VAL A 107 -1.36 9.63 -9.81
N ARG A 108 -0.66 8.51 -9.89
CA ARG A 108 0.64 8.38 -10.55
C ARG A 108 0.66 7.21 -11.50
N SER A 109 1.29 7.37 -12.65
CA SER A 109 1.54 6.25 -13.55
C SER A 109 2.72 5.44 -13.03
N VAL A 110 2.76 4.15 -13.33
CA VAL A 110 3.94 3.34 -13.00
C VAL A 110 4.98 3.46 -14.10
N LYS A 111 6.15 4.01 -13.75
CA LYS A 111 7.32 4.11 -14.63
C LYS A 111 8.04 2.78 -14.77
N GLN A 112 8.22 2.07 -13.66
CA GLN A 112 8.98 0.83 -13.61
C GLN A 112 8.42 -0.12 -12.55
N LEU A 113 8.39 -1.41 -12.86
CA LEU A 113 8.11 -2.49 -11.92
C LEU A 113 9.41 -3.29 -11.71
N LEU A 114 9.79 -3.48 -10.46
CA LEU A 114 10.90 -4.31 -10.05
C LEU A 114 10.36 -5.45 -9.19
N VAL A 115 10.31 -6.65 -9.77
CA VAL A 115 9.97 -7.87 -9.03
C VAL A 115 11.25 -8.43 -8.42
N HIS A 116 11.18 -8.94 -7.18
CA HIS A 116 12.31 -9.62 -6.57
C HIS A 116 12.81 -10.76 -7.47
N GLU A 117 14.11 -10.80 -7.72
CA GLU A 117 14.71 -11.73 -8.70
C GLU A 117 14.46 -13.20 -8.37
N GLU A 118 14.38 -13.51 -7.07
CA GLU A 118 14.09 -14.85 -6.56
C GLU A 118 12.60 -15.10 -6.26
N TYR A 119 11.69 -14.25 -6.77
CA TYR A 119 10.26 -14.49 -6.63
C TYR A 119 9.86 -15.80 -7.31
N ASN A 120 9.19 -16.67 -6.55
CA ASN A 120 8.68 -17.93 -7.06
C ASN A 120 7.16 -17.95 -6.99
N LYS A 121 6.50 -17.95 -8.15
CA LYS A 121 5.03 -17.96 -8.27
C LYS A 121 4.33 -19.19 -7.70
N ILE A 122 5.04 -20.32 -7.55
CA ILE A 122 4.47 -21.59 -7.07
C ILE A 122 4.52 -21.63 -5.54
N SER A 123 5.69 -21.39 -4.95
CA SER A 123 5.86 -21.37 -3.49
C SER A 123 5.43 -20.06 -2.84
N GLN A 124 5.24 -19.00 -3.63
CA GLN A 124 5.08 -17.61 -3.18
C GLN A 124 6.25 -17.11 -2.32
N SER A 125 7.44 -17.71 -2.43
CA SER A 125 8.63 -17.21 -1.77
C SER A 125 9.12 -15.92 -2.42
N ASN A 126 9.64 -15.00 -1.61
CA ASN A 126 10.12 -13.67 -2.04
C ASN A 126 9.03 -12.86 -2.77
N ASP A 127 7.80 -12.91 -2.27
CA ASP A 127 6.65 -12.20 -2.82
C ASP A 127 6.69 -10.69 -2.52
N ILE A 128 7.63 -10.01 -3.16
CA ILE A 128 7.89 -8.59 -2.95
C ILE A 128 8.29 -7.92 -4.27
N ALA A 129 7.78 -6.71 -4.47
CA ALA A 129 8.02 -5.89 -5.65
C ALA A 129 8.03 -4.39 -5.29
N LEU A 130 8.69 -3.61 -6.14
CA LEU A 130 8.71 -2.16 -6.08
C LEU A 130 8.12 -1.56 -7.34
N LEU A 131 7.33 -0.51 -7.17
CA LEU A 131 6.90 0.35 -8.26
C LEU A 131 7.62 1.69 -8.15
N GLN A 132 8.30 2.08 -9.22
CA GLN A 132 8.74 3.44 -9.40
C GLN A 132 7.61 4.24 -10.04
N LEU A 133 7.24 5.34 -9.41
CA LEU A 133 6.24 6.27 -9.94
C LEU A 133 6.88 7.16 -11.02
N ASP A 134 6.07 7.64 -11.96
CA ASP A 134 6.50 8.58 -13.02
C ASP A 134 6.97 9.93 -12.47
N GLU A 135 6.29 10.42 -11.43
CA GLU A 135 6.65 11.63 -10.70
C GLU A 135 6.43 11.43 -9.18
N PRO A 136 7.16 12.16 -8.31
CA PRO A 136 6.98 12.05 -6.88
C PRO A 136 5.57 12.51 -6.45
N VAL A 137 5.02 11.88 -5.41
CA VAL A 137 3.82 12.34 -4.72
C VAL A 137 4.17 13.46 -3.73
N ARG A 138 3.24 14.37 -3.52
CA ARG A 138 3.37 15.43 -2.50
C ARG A 138 2.75 14.92 -1.21
N CYS A 139 3.51 14.91 -0.11
CA CYS A 139 2.98 14.52 1.18
C CYS A 139 1.98 15.56 1.72
N SER A 140 0.98 15.09 2.46
CA SER A 140 -0.06 15.87 3.14
C SER A 140 -0.52 15.11 4.38
N ASP A 141 -1.51 15.62 5.12
CA ASP A 141 -2.05 14.89 6.28
C ASP A 141 -2.65 13.52 5.92
N SER A 142 -3.06 13.35 4.65
CA SER A 142 -3.60 12.08 4.12
C SER A 142 -2.59 11.29 3.30
N ILE A 143 -1.38 11.81 3.06
CA ILE A 143 -0.32 11.17 2.27
C ILE A 143 1.01 11.30 3.02
N GLN A 144 1.51 10.19 3.57
CA GLN A 144 2.77 10.12 4.30
C GLN A 144 3.51 8.86 3.93
N LEU A 145 4.80 8.80 4.27
CA LEU A 145 5.65 7.65 3.97
C LEU A 145 5.55 6.60 5.08
N ALA A 146 5.52 5.32 4.72
CA ALA A 146 5.77 4.21 5.63
C ALA A 146 7.28 4.09 5.90
N CYS A 147 7.65 3.78 7.13
CA CYS A 147 9.03 3.43 7.44
C CYS A 147 9.34 2.02 6.95
N VAL A 148 10.51 1.84 6.33
CA VAL A 148 11.07 0.51 6.07
C VAL A 148 11.84 0.07 7.32
N PRO A 149 11.51 -1.07 7.93
CA PRO A 149 12.17 -1.53 9.13
C PRO A 149 13.60 -1.99 8.84
N ASP A 150 14.49 -1.80 9.81
CA ASP A 150 15.84 -2.37 9.75
C ASP A 150 15.79 -3.90 9.72
N ALA A 151 16.78 -4.53 9.08
CA ALA A 151 16.88 -5.98 8.96
C ALA A 151 16.99 -6.70 10.32
N SER A 152 17.33 -5.99 11.39
CA SER A 152 17.37 -6.51 12.76
C SER A 152 16.01 -6.55 13.46
N LEU A 153 14.97 -5.90 12.92
CA LEU A 153 13.65 -5.89 13.54
C LEU A 153 13.04 -7.30 13.57
N LYS A 154 12.66 -7.75 14.77
CA LYS A 154 11.88 -8.97 14.95
C LYS A 154 10.41 -8.62 15.08
N VAL A 155 9.63 -8.99 14.08
CA VAL A 155 8.17 -8.76 14.06
C VAL A 155 7.49 -9.41 15.27
N SER A 156 8.00 -10.54 15.78
CA SER A 156 7.51 -11.21 16.99
C SER A 156 7.60 -10.37 18.27
N GLU A 157 8.43 -9.33 18.27
CA GLU A 157 8.57 -8.41 19.41
C GLU A 157 7.57 -7.24 19.32
N LEU A 158 6.78 -7.14 18.24
CA LEU A 158 5.70 -6.17 18.09
C LEU A 158 4.43 -6.66 18.77
N THR A 159 3.84 -5.79 19.59
CA THR A 159 2.64 -6.08 20.38
C THR A 159 1.33 -5.80 19.64
N THR A 160 1.34 -4.87 18.68
CA THR A 160 0.15 -4.47 17.95
C THR A 160 0.50 -4.15 16.51
N CYS A 161 -0.12 -4.87 15.59
CA CYS A 161 -0.02 -4.61 14.16
C CYS A 161 -1.40 -4.30 13.60
N TYR A 162 -1.43 -3.55 12.50
CA TYR A 162 -2.66 -3.16 11.83
C TYR A 162 -2.60 -3.56 10.37
N ILE A 163 -3.73 -4.05 9.86
CA ILE A 163 -3.94 -4.32 8.44
C ILE A 163 -4.98 -3.32 7.95
N SER A 164 -4.73 -2.69 6.81
CA SER A 164 -5.71 -1.83 6.14
C SER A 164 -5.80 -2.20 4.66
N GLY A 165 -6.98 -2.03 4.07
CA GLY A 165 -7.21 -2.36 2.66
C GLY A 165 -8.65 -2.14 2.22
N TRP A 166 -8.88 -2.27 0.91
CA TRP A 166 -10.20 -2.14 0.29
C TRP A 166 -10.78 -3.52 -0.11
N GLY A 167 -10.23 -4.59 0.47
CA GLY A 167 -10.76 -5.94 0.35
C GLY A 167 -12.02 -6.15 1.21
N THR A 168 -12.79 -7.19 0.90
CA THR A 168 -13.98 -7.56 1.68
C THR A 168 -13.56 -8.21 3.00
N THR A 169 -14.02 -7.68 4.14
CA THR A 169 -13.77 -8.25 5.48
C THR A 169 -14.71 -9.43 5.82
N MET A 170 -15.70 -9.71 4.97
CA MET A 170 -16.62 -10.85 5.08
C MET A 170 -16.44 -11.83 3.90
N ALA A 171 -16.63 -13.12 4.17
CA ALA A 171 -16.61 -14.16 3.14
C ALA A 171 -17.56 -13.77 1.99
N ARG A 172 -17.05 -13.84 0.74
CA ARG A 172 -17.74 -13.41 -0.49
C ARG A 172 -19.24 -13.72 -0.45
N GLU A 173 -20.09 -12.71 -0.25
CA GLU A 173 -21.49 -12.81 -0.61
C GLU A 173 -21.58 -12.91 -2.13
N ARG A 174 -22.12 -14.03 -2.61
CA ARG A 174 -21.97 -14.46 -4.01
C ARG A 174 -22.77 -13.63 -5.01
N ASN A 175 -23.61 -12.66 -4.60
CA ASN A 175 -24.59 -12.01 -5.48
C ASN A 175 -24.79 -10.48 -5.32
N GLY A 176 -23.87 -9.74 -4.69
CA GLY A 176 -23.91 -8.27 -4.68
C GLY A 176 -23.25 -7.66 -5.93
N PRO A 177 -23.65 -6.45 -6.39
CA PRO A 177 -22.86 -5.73 -7.38
C PRO A 177 -21.45 -5.54 -6.84
N ALA A 178 -20.44 -5.86 -7.65
CA ALA A 178 -19.04 -5.79 -7.24
C ALA A 178 -18.56 -4.33 -7.13
N SER A 179 -18.98 -3.63 -6.09
CA SER A 179 -18.40 -2.34 -5.69
C SER A 179 -17.23 -2.57 -4.75
N THR A 180 -16.13 -1.86 -4.97
CA THR A 180 -15.00 -1.84 -4.03
C THR A 180 -15.46 -1.17 -2.73
N PRO A 181 -15.35 -1.83 -1.55
CA PRO A 181 -15.71 -1.22 -0.27
C PRO A 181 -14.81 -0.03 0.07
N PRO A 182 -15.19 0.82 1.04
CA PRO A 182 -14.30 1.83 1.60
C PRO A 182 -13.06 1.18 2.25
N LEU A 183 -12.04 1.99 2.52
CA LEU A 183 -10.85 1.54 3.23
C LEU A 183 -11.27 1.08 4.64
N SER A 184 -10.94 -0.15 4.99
CA SER A 184 -11.16 -0.67 6.34
C SER A 184 -9.83 -0.95 7.04
N THR A 185 -9.84 -1.03 8.36
CA THR A 185 -8.68 -1.44 9.16
C THR A 185 -9.05 -2.43 10.24
N THR A 186 -8.17 -3.40 10.48
CA THR A 186 -8.29 -4.44 11.50
C THR A 186 -6.99 -4.50 12.29
N THR A 187 -7.11 -4.65 13.61
CA THR A 187 -5.96 -4.82 14.50
C THR A 187 -5.66 -6.31 14.66
N THR A 188 -4.40 -6.69 14.53
CA THR A 188 -3.91 -8.04 14.84
C THR A 188 -2.97 -7.97 16.03
N GLY A 189 -3.29 -8.70 17.09
CA GLY A 189 -2.35 -8.98 18.18
C GLY A 189 -1.57 -10.26 17.88
N SER A 190 -0.30 -10.28 18.27
CA SER A 190 0.49 -11.51 18.38
C SER A 190 -0.05 -12.40 19.50
#